data_AF-A0A929FQE9-F1
#
_entry.id   AF-A0A929FQE9-F1
#
_cell.length_a   1.000
_cell.length_b   1.000
_cell.length_c   1.000
_cell.angle_alpha   90.00
_cell.angle_beta   90.00
_cell.angle_gamma   90.00
#
_symmetry.space_group_name_H-M   'P 1'
#
loop_
_entity.id
_entity.type
_entity.pdbx_description
1 polymer ?
#
loop_
_entity_poly.entity_id
_entity_poly.type
_entity_poly.pdbx_seq_one_letter_code
_entity_poly.pdbx_strand_id
1 'polypeptide(L)'
;MEINRVNSVQRRFVREDAITIINIDSRINNKDNPVVEFFSAGSYEVKFLGIEEGGQYDAWSRWDFVYGCDEKGENCTTGWLNGYHITSGEFTASVPSNGIFATPEQALAKAQNTSFTLTSSCNVSFFISDDLLPDNRGGVSLAVRKLYQPSSTSLFGNLVFVALLIGSVLLTWFILDP
;
A
#
# COMPACT_ATOMS: atom_id res chain seq x y z
N MET A 1 -41.21 23.59 -31.20
CA MET A 1 -40.04 23.60 -30.29
C MET A 1 -39.71 22.15 -30.03
N GLU A 2 -38.60 21.72 -30.61
CA GLU A 2 -38.25 20.32 -30.87
C GLU A 2 -37.63 19.66 -29.64
N ILE A 3 -37.96 18.39 -29.44
CA ILE A 3 -37.47 17.51 -28.37
C ILE A 3 -36.06 17.04 -28.75
N ASN A 4 -35.08 17.13 -27.84
CA ASN A 4 -33.87 16.31 -27.92
C ASN A 4 -33.41 15.79 -26.54
N ARG A 5 -33.83 14.54 -26.28
CA ARG A 5 -33.09 13.44 -25.61
C ARG A 5 -31.64 13.41 -26.17
N VAL A 6 -30.54 13.09 -25.49
CA VAL A 6 -30.11 11.94 -24.68
C VAL A 6 -28.77 12.39 -24.04
N ASN A 7 -28.43 12.10 -22.78
CA ASN A 7 -27.38 11.10 -22.46
C ASN A 7 -27.23 10.97 -20.95
N SER A 8 -28.05 10.10 -20.36
CA SER A 8 -27.74 9.46 -19.09
C SER A 8 -26.64 8.42 -19.32
N VAL A 9 -25.42 8.89 -19.58
CA VAL A 9 -24.24 8.05 -19.39
C VAL A 9 -23.99 8.03 -17.89
N GLN A 10 -24.66 7.07 -17.26
CA GLN A 10 -24.18 6.29 -16.13
C GLN A 10 -22.81 6.78 -15.63
N ARG A 11 -22.83 7.70 -14.65
CA ARG A 11 -21.66 7.95 -13.80
C ARG A 11 -21.26 6.57 -13.29
N ARG A 12 -20.19 5.99 -13.84
CA ARG A 12 -19.37 5.06 -13.07
C ARG A 12 -19.09 5.83 -11.79
N PHE A 13 -19.71 5.41 -10.70
CA PHE A 13 -19.19 5.69 -9.38
C PHE A 13 -17.82 5.01 -9.36
N VAL A 14 -16.79 5.71 -9.84
CA VAL A 14 -15.46 5.52 -9.29
C VAL A 14 -15.67 5.95 -7.85
N ARG A 15 -15.88 4.98 -6.96
CA ARG A 15 -15.70 5.23 -5.55
C ARG A 15 -14.24 5.65 -5.46
N GLU A 16 -14.00 6.93 -5.29
CA GLU A 16 -12.67 7.42 -4.97
C GLU A 16 -12.32 6.73 -3.66
N ASP A 17 -11.42 5.76 -3.73
CA ASP A 17 -11.03 5.00 -2.56
C ASP A 17 -10.45 5.99 -1.55
N ALA A 18 -11.10 6.11 -0.40
CA ALA A 18 -10.77 7.12 0.59
C ALA A 18 -9.31 7.00 0.99
N ILE A 19 -8.58 8.12 0.92
CA ILE A 19 -7.21 8.22 1.42
C ILE A 19 -7.29 8.33 2.94
N THR A 20 -6.55 7.46 3.62
CA THR A 20 -6.33 7.55 5.07
C THR A 20 -4.97 8.20 5.30
N ILE A 21 -4.94 9.32 6.02
CA ILE A 21 -3.69 9.99 6.38
C ILE A 21 -3.22 9.46 7.74
N ILE A 22 -2.01 8.93 7.79
CA ILE A 22 -1.36 8.45 9.01
C ILE A 22 -0.27 9.45 9.37
N ASN A 23 -0.32 10.03 10.57
CA ASN A 23 0.74 10.92 11.06
C ASN A 23 1.46 10.24 12.22
N ILE A 24 2.71 9.85 12.00
CA ILE A 24 3.59 9.21 12.99
C ILE A 24 4.45 10.30 13.64
N ASP A 25 4.19 10.64 14.89
CA ASP A 25 5.06 11.56 15.65
C ASP A 25 6.27 10.81 16.20
N SER A 26 7.48 11.26 15.85
CA SER A 26 8.72 10.57 16.24
C SER A 26 9.02 10.63 17.74
N ARG A 27 8.36 11.50 18.51
CA ARG A 27 8.47 11.58 19.97
C ARG A 27 7.48 10.70 20.71
N ILE A 28 6.47 10.19 20.02
CA ILE A 28 5.31 9.53 20.64
C ILE A 28 5.13 8.11 20.09
N ASN A 29 5.29 7.93 18.78
CA ASN A 29 4.89 6.72 18.07
C ASN A 29 6.05 5.78 17.78
N ASN A 30 6.29 4.88 18.72
CA ASN A 30 7.22 3.75 18.58
C ASN A 30 6.47 2.42 18.51
N LYS A 31 7.20 1.30 18.57
CA LYS A 31 6.64 -0.05 18.52
C LYS A 31 5.59 -0.33 19.61
N ASP A 32 5.76 0.25 20.80
CA ASP A 32 4.86 0.03 21.94
C ASP A 32 3.66 0.99 21.95
N ASN A 33 3.74 2.10 21.21
CA ASN A 33 2.68 3.09 21.05
C ASN A 33 2.48 3.49 19.57
N PRO A 34 2.14 2.55 18.67
CA PRO A 34 2.01 2.84 17.26
C PRO A 34 0.73 3.63 16.95
N VAL A 35 0.71 4.28 15.78
CA VAL A 35 -0.56 4.72 15.19
C VAL A 35 -1.26 3.49 14.62
N VAL A 36 -2.48 3.21 15.07
CA VAL A 36 -3.23 2.00 14.67
C VAL A 36 -4.45 2.40 13.86
N GLU A 37 -4.58 1.84 12.67
CA GLU A 37 -5.75 2.04 11.81
C GLU A 37 -6.32 0.71 11.31
N PHE A 38 -7.64 0.66 11.19
CA PHE A 38 -8.34 -0.53 10.69
C PHE A 38 -8.48 -0.48 9.17
N PHE A 39 -8.00 -1.52 8.49
CA PHE A 39 -8.14 -1.66 7.05
C PHE A 39 -8.88 -2.94 6.68
N SER A 40 -9.74 -2.84 5.67
CA SER A 40 -10.37 -4.02 5.07
C SER A 40 -9.37 -4.86 4.28
N ALA A 41 -9.65 -6.15 4.05
CA ALA A 41 -8.86 -6.98 3.14
C ALA A 41 -8.66 -6.32 1.76
N GLY A 42 -7.46 -6.43 1.19
CA GLY A 42 -7.08 -5.88 -0.12
C GLY A 42 -5.63 -5.37 -0.17
N SER A 43 -5.22 -4.87 -1.33
CA SER A 43 -3.91 -4.26 -1.53
C SER A 43 -3.96 -2.75 -1.32
N TYR A 44 -2.91 -2.19 -0.73
CA TYR A 44 -2.80 -0.78 -0.37
C TYR A 44 -1.47 -0.21 -0.87
N GLU A 45 -1.52 0.98 -1.42
CA GLU A 45 -0.35 1.82 -1.65
C GLU A 45 -0.17 2.77 -0.48
N VAL A 46 1.08 2.97 -0.07
CA VAL A 46 1.47 3.89 0.99
C VAL A 46 2.48 4.88 0.43
N LYS A 47 2.07 6.14 0.37
CA LYS A 47 2.93 7.23 -0.09
C LYS A 47 3.32 8.12 1.06
N PHE A 48 4.55 8.64 1.02
CA PHE A 48 4.89 9.79 1.84
C PHE A 48 4.02 10.98 1.43
N LEU A 49 3.65 11.79 2.42
CA LEU A 49 2.83 12.98 2.25
C LEU A 49 3.53 14.13 2.97
N GLY A 50 3.93 15.17 2.25
CA GLY A 50 4.51 16.36 2.88
C GLY A 50 3.49 17.24 3.58
N ILE A 51 3.97 18.22 4.35
CA ILE A 51 3.14 19.26 4.98
C ILE A 51 2.36 20.04 3.91
N GLU A 52 3.00 20.37 2.79
CA GLU A 52 2.37 21.07 1.67
C GLU A 52 1.24 20.27 1.00
N GLU A 53 1.22 18.94 1.19
CA GLU A 53 0.23 18.03 0.63
C GLU A 53 -0.85 17.63 1.66
N GLY A 54 -0.82 18.21 2.87
CA GLY A 54 -1.79 17.97 3.94
C GLY A 54 -1.33 17.00 5.03
N GLY A 55 -0.07 16.56 5.02
CA GLY A 55 0.57 15.86 6.13
C GLY A 55 0.88 16.80 7.30
N GLN A 56 1.28 16.24 8.45
CA GLN A 56 1.79 17.03 9.59
C GLN A 56 3.31 17.15 9.62
N TYR A 57 4.00 16.27 8.89
CA TYR A 57 5.44 16.07 8.94
C TYR A 57 5.99 15.68 7.58
N ASP A 58 7.12 16.28 7.20
CA ASP A 58 7.88 15.88 6.00
C ASP A 58 8.84 14.73 6.29
N ALA A 59 9.49 14.74 7.46
CA ALA A 59 10.45 13.73 7.89
C ALA A 59 10.70 13.81 9.40
N TRP A 60 11.47 12.86 9.93
CA TRP A 60 11.84 12.81 11.34
C TRP A 60 13.34 12.70 11.54
N SER A 61 13.82 12.99 12.74
CA SER A 61 15.22 12.84 13.12
C SER A 61 15.28 12.22 14.49
N ARG A 62 16.16 11.23 14.67
CA ARG A 62 16.47 10.61 15.97
C ARG A 62 17.37 11.48 16.87
N TRP A 63 17.62 12.70 16.42
CA TRP A 63 18.52 13.67 17.03
C TRP A 63 17.91 15.05 16.94
N ASP A 64 18.24 15.91 17.90
CA ASP A 64 17.82 17.31 17.96
C ASP A 64 18.69 18.25 17.10
N PHE A 65 19.80 17.75 16.53
CA PHE A 65 20.69 18.50 15.65
C PHE A 65 21.04 17.76 14.34
N VAL A 66 21.62 18.51 13.40
CA VAL A 66 22.15 18.03 12.12
C VAL A 66 23.66 18.23 12.10
N TYR A 67 24.43 17.24 11.64
CA TYR A 67 25.88 17.31 11.61
C TYR A 67 26.51 16.42 10.53
N GLY A 68 27.63 16.86 9.99
CA GLY A 68 28.51 16.05 9.14
C GLY A 68 27.95 15.74 7.75
N CYS A 69 27.15 16.64 7.18
CA CYS A 69 26.63 16.50 5.82
C CYS A 69 27.67 16.87 4.77
N ASP A 70 27.52 16.32 3.56
CA ASP A 70 28.26 16.78 2.38
C ASP A 70 27.71 18.12 1.84
N GLU A 71 28.33 18.64 0.77
CA GLU A 71 27.94 19.91 0.13
C GLU A 71 26.50 19.92 -0.42
N LYS A 72 25.88 18.74 -0.60
CA LYS A 72 24.50 18.61 -1.08
C LYS A 72 23.49 18.51 0.06
N GLY A 73 23.95 18.46 1.32
CA GLY A 73 23.09 18.18 2.47
C GLY A 73 22.68 16.70 2.55
N GLU A 74 23.43 15.82 1.90
CA GLU A 74 23.25 14.36 2.00
C GLU A 74 24.36 13.76 2.87
N ASN A 75 24.29 12.45 3.11
CA ASN A 75 25.32 11.67 3.82
C ASN A 75 25.70 12.24 5.20
N CYS A 76 24.74 12.86 5.89
CA CYS A 76 24.98 13.42 7.22
C CYS A 76 25.32 12.34 8.23
N THR A 77 26.12 12.69 9.26
CA THR A 77 26.32 11.82 10.43
C THR A 77 25.06 11.81 11.30
N THR A 78 24.44 12.97 11.50
CA THR A 78 23.14 13.13 12.15
C THR A 78 22.24 14.04 11.31
N GLY A 79 20.94 13.79 11.32
CA GLY A 79 19.98 14.55 10.53
C GLY A 79 18.68 13.80 10.31
N TRP A 80 17.99 14.20 9.25
CA TRP A 80 16.64 13.75 8.94
C TRP A 80 16.61 12.41 8.21
N LEU A 81 15.59 11.62 8.50
CA LEU A 81 15.36 10.26 8.08
C LEU A 81 13.93 10.14 7.52
N ASN A 82 13.72 9.14 6.67
CA ASN A 82 12.41 8.81 6.11
C ASN A 82 12.02 7.35 6.40
N GLY A 83 12.67 6.68 7.36
CA GLY A 83 12.36 5.29 7.71
C GLY A 83 11.13 5.17 8.62
N TYR A 84 10.37 4.08 8.48
CA TYR A 84 9.26 3.72 9.38
C TYR A 84 8.93 2.22 9.25
N HIS A 85 8.01 1.74 10.09
CA HIS A 85 7.52 0.37 10.10
C HIS A 85 6.01 0.29 9.87
N ILE A 86 5.58 -0.79 9.21
CA ILE A 86 4.17 -1.17 9.04
C ILE A 86 4.03 -2.61 9.52
N THR A 87 3.10 -2.86 10.44
CA THR A 87 2.87 -4.21 10.96
C THR A 87 1.40 -4.54 11.07
N SER A 88 1.07 -5.81 10.94
CA SER A 88 -0.26 -6.36 11.23
C SER A 88 -0.10 -7.77 11.81
N GLY A 89 -1.21 -8.46 12.07
CA GLY A 89 -1.15 -9.89 12.40
C GLY A 89 -0.66 -10.77 11.24
N GLU A 90 -0.61 -10.25 10.01
CA GLU A 90 -0.25 -11.00 8.80
C GLU A 90 1.19 -10.73 8.33
N PHE A 91 1.77 -9.57 8.65
CA PHE A 91 3.09 -9.20 8.17
C PHE A 91 3.83 -8.21 9.08
N THR A 92 5.13 -8.09 8.85
CA THR A 92 5.97 -7.00 9.37
C THR A 92 6.81 -6.48 8.21
N ALA A 93 6.72 -5.18 7.94
CA ALA A 93 7.48 -4.49 6.93
C ALA A 93 8.29 -3.36 7.55
N SER A 94 9.58 -3.31 7.22
CA SER A 94 10.47 -2.21 7.56
C SER A 94 10.71 -1.41 6.29
N VAL A 95 10.36 -0.13 6.29
CA VAL A 95 10.72 0.81 5.23
C VAL A 95 11.96 1.55 5.71
N PRO A 96 13.17 1.17 5.27
CA PRO A 96 14.40 1.74 5.80
C PRO A 96 14.57 3.19 5.33
N SER A 97 15.26 3.99 6.15
CA SER A 97 15.73 5.30 5.67
C SER A 97 16.75 5.08 4.56
N ASN A 98 16.65 5.82 3.46
CA ASN A 98 17.58 5.70 2.33
C ASN A 98 18.74 6.69 2.36
N GLY A 99 18.93 7.35 3.50
CA GLY A 99 19.98 8.31 3.76
C GLY A 99 19.74 9.05 5.07
N ILE A 100 20.64 9.98 5.36
CA ILE A 100 20.51 10.97 6.43
C ILE A 100 20.73 12.34 5.80
N PHE A 101 19.78 13.24 5.98
CA PHE A 101 19.68 14.47 5.20
C PHE A 101 19.72 15.72 6.10
N ALA A 102 20.15 16.84 5.52
CA ALA A 102 20.32 18.09 6.25
C ALA A 102 18.97 18.74 6.60
N THR A 103 17.96 18.57 5.75
CA THR A 103 16.61 19.12 5.95
C THR A 103 15.51 18.05 5.85
N PRO A 104 14.34 18.27 6.45
CA PRO A 104 13.25 17.30 6.38
C PRO A 104 12.65 17.20 4.97
N GLU A 105 12.62 18.29 4.21
CA GLU A 105 12.11 18.31 2.83
C GLU A 105 13.02 17.51 1.90
N GLN A 106 14.34 17.53 2.12
CA GLN A 106 15.28 16.68 1.40
C GLN A 106 15.02 15.19 1.71
N ALA A 107 14.80 14.84 2.98
CA ALA A 107 14.47 13.48 3.37
C ALA A 107 13.15 13.00 2.74
N LEU A 108 12.12 13.85 2.71
CA LEU A 108 10.86 13.59 2.03
C LEU A 108 11.05 13.38 0.52
N ALA A 109 11.79 14.28 -0.14
CA ALA A 109 12.02 14.21 -1.59
C ALA A 109 12.77 12.94 -2.03
N LYS A 110 13.49 12.30 -1.11
CA LYS A 110 14.20 11.04 -1.35
C LYS A 110 13.39 9.81 -0.93
N ALA A 111 12.29 9.99 -0.20
CA ALA A 111 11.54 8.89 0.39
C ALA A 111 10.98 7.93 -0.68
N GLN A 112 10.94 6.65 -0.32
CA GLN A 112 10.47 5.59 -1.21
C GLN A 112 9.14 5.05 -0.73
N ASN A 113 8.12 5.21 -1.57
CA ASN A 113 6.79 4.69 -1.32
C ASN A 113 6.80 3.15 -1.21
N THR A 114 5.81 2.60 -0.52
CA THR A 114 5.67 1.15 -0.34
C THR A 114 4.25 0.70 -0.62
N SER A 115 4.00 -0.61 -0.51
CA SER A 115 2.67 -1.19 -0.54
C SER A 115 2.59 -2.39 0.39
N PHE A 116 1.38 -2.74 0.79
CA PHE A 116 1.10 -3.97 1.53
C PHE A 116 -0.21 -4.59 1.04
N THR A 117 -0.43 -5.86 1.38
CA THR A 117 -1.69 -6.55 1.10
C THR A 117 -2.18 -7.23 2.37
N LEU A 118 -3.49 -7.14 2.59
CA LEU A 118 -4.19 -7.81 3.67
C LEU A 118 -5.11 -8.88 3.09
N THR A 119 -4.97 -10.09 3.59
CA THR A 119 -5.86 -11.22 3.24
C THR A 119 -7.16 -11.17 4.03
N SER A 120 -7.16 -10.56 5.22
CA SER A 120 -8.32 -10.34 6.06
C SER A 120 -8.38 -8.89 6.56
N SER A 121 -9.56 -8.42 6.97
CA SER A 121 -9.69 -7.08 7.55
C SER A 121 -9.09 -7.07 8.96
N CYS A 122 -8.13 -6.18 9.22
CA CYS A 122 -7.44 -6.12 10.50
C CYS A 122 -6.89 -4.72 10.82
N ASN A 123 -6.40 -4.56 12.04
CA ASN A 123 -5.61 -3.40 12.43
C ASN A 123 -4.21 -3.47 11.81
N VAL A 124 -3.73 -2.32 11.35
CA VAL A 124 -2.37 -2.10 10.87
C VAL A 124 -1.74 -1.01 11.73
N SER A 125 -0.52 -1.26 12.20
CA SER A 125 0.23 -0.38 13.10
C SER A 125 1.39 0.26 12.37
N PHE A 126 1.56 1.57 12.55
CA PHE A 126 2.60 2.40 11.94
C PHE A 126 3.42 3.10 13.02
N PHE A 127 4.75 3.03 12.91
CA PHE A 127 5.64 3.60 13.92
C PHE A 127 7.05 3.84 13.39
N ILE A 128 7.84 4.65 14.09
CA ILE A 128 9.30 4.72 13.89
C ILE A 128 10.01 3.78 14.86
N SER A 129 11.25 3.39 14.53
CA SER A 129 12.08 2.60 15.44
C SER A 129 13.17 3.49 16.02
N ASP A 130 13.04 3.78 17.32
CA ASP A 130 14.05 4.45 18.11
C ASP A 130 13.81 4.19 19.60
N ASP A 131 14.88 4.20 20.39
CA ASP A 131 14.87 3.85 21.81
C ASP A 131 14.81 5.09 22.72
N LEU A 132 15.24 6.25 22.23
CA LEU A 132 15.18 7.53 22.95
C LEU A 132 14.27 8.49 22.18
N LEU A 133 12.99 8.51 22.51
CA LEU A 133 12.03 9.39 21.83
C LEU A 133 12.14 10.90 22.18
N PRO A 134 12.56 11.31 23.40
CA PRO A 134 12.53 12.73 23.76
C PRO A 134 13.43 13.66 22.95
N ASP A 135 14.57 13.18 22.42
CA ASP A 135 15.47 13.95 21.56
C ASP A 135 15.12 13.88 20.07
N ASN A 136 14.05 13.16 19.74
CA ASN A 136 13.54 13.13 18.37
C ASN A 136 12.90 14.45 17.99
N ARG A 137 12.70 14.65 16.68
CA ARG A 137 11.97 15.80 16.14
C ARG A 137 11.29 15.43 14.83
N GLY A 138 10.15 16.06 14.58
CA GLY A 138 9.32 15.81 13.39
C GLY A 138 8.59 14.48 13.46
N GLY A 139 8.33 13.89 12.29
CA GLY A 139 7.51 12.70 12.16
C GLY A 139 7.43 12.22 10.71
N VAL A 140 6.58 11.26 10.42
CA VAL A 140 6.31 10.79 9.05
C VAL A 140 4.81 10.88 8.81
N SER A 141 4.41 11.57 7.73
CA SER A 141 3.01 11.52 7.28
C SER A 141 2.88 10.65 6.05
N LEU A 142 1.87 9.78 6.05
CA LEU A 142 1.64 8.81 4.99
C LEU A 142 0.21 8.90 4.47
N ALA A 143 0.05 8.89 3.15
CA ALA A 143 -1.22 8.67 2.48
C ALA A 143 -1.37 7.18 2.16
N VAL A 144 -2.30 6.50 2.83
CA VAL A 144 -2.64 5.09 2.60
C VAL A 144 -3.90 5.02 1.76
N ARG A 145 -3.82 4.36 0.60
CA ARG A 145 -4.93 4.23 -0.34
C ARG A 145 -5.10 2.80 -0.78
N LYS A 146 -6.33 2.30 -0.75
CA LYS A 146 -6.66 0.98 -1.29
C LYS A 146 -6.49 0.99 -2.81
N LEU A 147 -5.84 -0.03 -3.35
CA LEU A 147 -5.72 -0.22 -4.78
C LEU A 147 -6.98 -0.91 -5.30
N TYR A 148 -7.59 -0.34 -6.34
CA TYR A 148 -8.68 -0.98 -7.05
C TYR A 148 -8.18 -2.25 -7.74
N GLN A 149 -8.63 -3.40 -7.26
CA GLN A 149 -8.47 -4.64 -8.00
C GLN A 149 -9.72 -4.82 -8.87
N PRO A 150 -9.60 -4.90 -10.21
CA PRO A 150 -10.75 -5.25 -11.03
C PRO A 150 -11.22 -6.63 -10.57
N SER A 151 -12.50 -6.71 -10.17
CA SER A 151 -13.13 -7.99 -9.90
C SER A 151 -12.93 -8.88 -11.13
N SER A 152 -12.19 -9.97 -10.99
CA SER A 152 -12.12 -11.00 -12.02
C SER A 152 -13.52 -11.59 -12.14
N THR A 153 -14.31 -11.10 -13.09
CA THR A 153 -15.56 -11.73 -13.46
C THR A 153 -15.20 -13.13 -13.93
N SER A 154 -15.47 -14.14 -13.11
CA SER A 154 -15.31 -15.54 -13.50
C SER A 154 -16.24 -15.79 -14.69
N LEU A 155 -15.67 -15.80 -15.90
CA LEU A 155 -16.34 -16.14 -17.15
C LEU A 155 -16.42 -17.66 -17.37
N PHE A 156 -16.24 -18.46 -16.31
CA PHE A 156 -16.38 -19.92 -16.36
C PHE A 156 -17.67 -20.42 -15.71
N GLY A 157 -18.72 -19.61 -15.71
CA GLY A 157 -20.09 -20.05 -15.40
C GLY A 157 -20.90 -20.18 -16.69
N ASN A 158 -21.14 -21.42 -17.12
CA ASN A 158 -22.05 -21.87 -18.18
C ASN A 158 -21.48 -22.03 -19.59
N LEU A 159 -20.81 -23.16 -19.83
CA LEU A 159 -20.98 -23.92 -21.08
C LEU A 159 -21.36 -25.36 -20.73
N VAL A 160 -22.65 -25.57 -20.48
CA VAL A 160 -23.27 -26.89 -20.65
C VAL A 160 -24.09 -26.81 -21.92
N PHE A 161 -23.60 -27.40 -23.01
CA PHE A 161 -24.43 -27.96 -24.07
C PHE A 161 -23.74 -29.19 -24.69
N VAL A 162 -24.27 -30.35 -24.28
CA VAL A 162 -24.58 -31.55 -25.08
C VAL A 162 -23.44 -32.42 -25.62
N ALA A 163 -23.51 -33.68 -25.18
CA ALA A 163 -22.68 -34.82 -25.53
C ALA A 163 -22.75 -35.23 -27.01
N LEU A 164 -21.65 -35.77 -27.52
CA LEU A 164 -21.70 -36.86 -28.50
C LEU A 164 -20.74 -37.96 -28.06
N LEU A 165 -21.35 -39.06 -27.62
CA LEU A 165 -20.73 -40.35 -27.36
C LEU A 165 -20.02 -40.83 -28.62
N ILE A 166 -18.71 -41.09 -28.52
CA ILE A 166 -18.09 -42.15 -29.32
C ILE A 166 -17.38 -43.05 -28.31
N GLY A 167 -18.12 -44.08 -27.88
CA GLY A 167 -17.55 -45.17 -27.11
C GLY A 167 -16.51 -45.88 -27.97
N SER A 168 -15.29 -45.97 -27.45
CA SER A 168 -14.28 -46.91 -27.90
C SER A 168 -14.75 -48.33 -27.60
N VAL A 169 -15.10 -49.09 -28.65
CA VAL A 169 -15.21 -50.55 -28.57
C VAL A 169 -14.31 -51.14 -29.66
N LEU A 170 -13.11 -51.54 -29.25
CA LEU A 170 -12.34 -52.58 -29.92
C LEU A 170 -12.80 -53.93 -29.33
N LEU A 171 -13.50 -54.76 -30.09
CA LEU A 171 -13.34 -56.23 -30.03
C LEU A 171 -14.15 -56.94 -31.15
N THR A 172 -13.38 -57.61 -32.02
CA THR A 172 -13.60 -58.95 -32.60
C THR A 172 -14.98 -59.34 -33.14
N TRP A 173 -15.05 -59.55 -34.45
CA TRP A 173 -15.90 -60.56 -35.08
C TRP A 173 -15.01 -61.56 -35.83
N PHE A 174 -15.00 -62.81 -35.38
CA PHE A 174 -14.61 -63.97 -36.17
C PHE A 174 -15.89 -64.76 -36.51
N ILE A 175 -16.09 -65.02 -37.81
CA ILE A 175 -16.69 -66.21 -38.46
C ILE A 175 -18.21 -66.39 -38.33
N LEU A 176 -18.90 -66.43 -39.49
CA LEU A 176 -19.45 -67.66 -40.10
C LEU A 176 -19.99 -67.38 -41.52
N ASP A 177 -19.36 -68.04 -42.50
CA ASP A 177 -19.89 -68.39 -43.84
C ASP A 177 -21.13 -69.31 -43.71
N PRO A 178 -21.98 -69.35 -44.75
CA PRO A 178 -21.85 -70.43 -45.75
C PRO A 178 -21.67 -69.97 -47.20
#